data_AF-A0A8J4TYU0-F1
#
_entry.id   AF-A0A8J4TYU0-F1
#
_cell.length_a   1.000
_cell.length_b   1.000
_cell.length_c   1.000
_cell.angle_alpha   90.00
_cell.angle_beta   90.00
_cell.angle_gamma   90.00
#
_symmetry.space_group_name_H-M   'P 1'
#
loop_
_entity.id
_entity.type
_entity.pdbx_description
1 polymer ?
#
loop_
_entity_poly.entity_id
_entity_poly.type
_entity_poly.pdbx_seq_one_letter_code
_entity_poly.pdbx_strand_id
1 'polypeptide(L)'
;MKKPRISQQYSTCLFFITLQTFETPRTLCIRMKLLPLVLLLPTFFLLTLTEVAKDLNDWKKNCKDFFFHNPRNPDDIIIPTIFQGPQYKMICQLWKGKYRFATLYDTQKRIPVYSASRYIKKQKTKRRSIWKFEPQGQ
;
A
#
# COMPACT_ATOMS: atom_id res chain seq x y z
N MET A 1 12.90 41.27 7.08
CA MET A 1 13.09 40.68 5.74
C MET A 1 12.07 39.57 5.55
N LYS A 2 11.10 39.77 4.66
CA LYS A 2 9.86 38.99 4.54
C LYS A 2 9.73 38.57 3.07
N LYS A 3 9.72 37.26 2.80
CA LYS A 3 9.70 36.68 1.45
C LYS A 3 8.25 36.68 0.90
N PRO A 4 7.97 37.23 -0.29
CA PRO A 4 6.61 37.27 -0.83
C PRO A 4 6.25 36.01 -1.64
N ARG A 5 4.94 35.78 -1.69
CA ARG A 5 4.17 34.75 -2.39
C ARG A 5 4.23 34.96 -3.90
N ILE A 6 4.43 33.90 -4.70
CA ILE A 6 4.32 33.94 -6.16
C ILE A 6 2.90 33.50 -6.54
N SER A 7 2.18 34.43 -7.16
CA SER A 7 0.90 34.22 -7.86
C SER A 7 1.21 34.15 -9.35
N GLN A 8 0.71 33.13 -10.04
CA GLN A 8 0.79 32.99 -11.50
C GLN A 8 -0.56 33.38 -12.13
N GLN A 9 -0.52 34.47 -12.88
CA GLN A 9 -1.41 34.87 -13.99
C GLN A 9 -0.52 35.82 -14.81
N TYR A 10 -0.41 35.75 -16.14
CA TYR A 10 -1.42 35.93 -17.18
C TYR A 10 -0.90 35.31 -18.49
N SER A 11 -1.79 34.93 -19.42
CA SER A 11 -1.75 35.43 -20.81
C SER A 11 -2.82 34.72 -21.65
N THR A 12 -3.96 35.38 -21.80
CA THR A 12 -4.98 35.09 -22.80
C THR A 12 -4.62 35.80 -24.10
N CYS A 13 -4.37 35.05 -25.17
CA CYS A 13 -4.46 35.55 -26.53
C CYS A 13 -5.08 34.49 -27.43
N LEU A 14 -6.38 34.67 -27.68
CA LEU A 14 -7.14 34.09 -28.77
C LEU A 14 -6.72 34.79 -30.07
N PHE A 15 -6.40 34.04 -31.13
CA PHE A 15 -6.76 34.41 -32.50
C PHE A 15 -6.92 33.15 -33.37
N PHE A 16 -8.18 32.89 -33.68
CA PHE A 16 -8.75 32.33 -34.91
C PHE A 16 -7.85 31.55 -35.90
N ILE A 17 -8.14 30.25 -36.06
CA ILE A 17 -8.23 29.64 -37.40
C ILE A 17 -9.51 28.78 -37.42
N THR A 18 -10.56 29.27 -38.08
CA THR A 18 -11.66 28.45 -38.60
C THR A 18 -11.32 28.08 -40.04
N LEU A 19 -11.07 26.79 -40.30
CA LEU A 19 -11.36 26.17 -41.58
C LEU A 19 -12.08 24.84 -41.31
N GLN A 20 -13.18 24.69 -42.02
CA GLN A 20 -14.21 23.68 -41.89
C GLN A 20 -13.74 22.33 -42.49
N THR A 21 -14.33 21.25 -41.98
CA THR A 21 -14.42 19.88 -42.53
C THR A 21 -13.20 18.96 -42.39
N PHE A 22 -13.31 17.94 -41.52
CA PHE A 22 -13.39 16.54 -41.97
C PHE A 22 -13.87 15.64 -40.81
N GLU A 23 -15.05 15.06 -40.97
CA GLU A 23 -15.52 13.93 -40.16
C GLU A 23 -14.52 12.77 -40.28
N THR A 24 -14.04 12.25 -39.14
CA THR A 24 -13.91 10.80 -38.94
C THR A 24 -13.87 10.52 -37.43
N PRO A 25 -14.89 9.87 -36.85
CA PRO A 25 -14.73 9.23 -35.56
C PRO A 25 -13.91 7.96 -35.83
N ARG A 26 -12.59 8.01 -35.62
CA ARG A 26 -11.84 6.77 -35.44
C ARG A 26 -12.19 6.24 -34.06
N THR A 27 -13.38 5.67 -33.98
CA THR A 27 -13.74 4.66 -32.99
C THR A 27 -12.66 3.59 -33.10
N LEU A 28 -11.69 3.65 -32.20
CA LEU A 28 -10.71 2.61 -32.03
C LEU A 28 -11.50 1.34 -31.73
N CYS A 29 -11.69 0.48 -32.74
CA CYS A 29 -12.27 -0.84 -32.58
C CYS A 29 -11.30 -1.67 -31.76
N ILE A 30 -11.27 -1.43 -30.45
CA ILE A 30 -10.75 -2.38 -29.47
C ILE A 30 -11.58 -3.63 -29.71
N ARG A 31 -10.96 -4.67 -30.27
CA ARG A 31 -11.58 -5.99 -30.45
C ARG A 31 -12.24 -6.35 -29.11
N MET A 32 -13.56 -6.42 -29.06
CA MET A 32 -14.42 -6.64 -27.87
C MET A 32 -14.10 -7.91 -27.05
N LYS A 33 -13.12 -8.71 -27.47
CA LYS A 33 -12.68 -9.93 -26.80
C LYS A 33 -11.87 -9.67 -25.52
N LEU A 34 -11.30 -8.47 -25.35
CA LEU A 34 -10.55 -8.10 -24.14
C LEU A 34 -11.41 -7.43 -23.06
N LEU A 35 -12.65 -7.04 -23.39
CA LEU A 35 -13.58 -6.41 -22.46
C LEU A 35 -13.85 -7.22 -21.17
N PRO A 36 -14.09 -8.54 -21.22
CA PRO A 36 -14.26 -9.33 -19.99
C PRO A 36 -12.98 -9.39 -19.15
N LEU A 37 -11.79 -9.38 -19.78
CA LEU A 37 -10.52 -9.36 -19.06
C LEU A 37 -10.32 -8.02 -18.32
N VAL A 38 -10.66 -6.90 -18.97
CA VAL A 38 -10.59 -5.55 -18.38
C VAL A 38 -11.55 -5.39 -17.19
N LEU A 39 -12.74 -6.00 -17.25
CA LEU A 39 -13.72 -5.98 -16.16
C LEU A 39 -13.33 -6.89 -14.97
N LEU A 40 -12.55 -7.95 -15.21
CA LEU A 40 -12.07 -8.86 -14.17
C LEU A 40 -10.86 -8.31 -13.40
N LEU A 41 -10.01 -7.48 -14.03
CA LEU A 41 -8.79 -6.93 -13.42
C LEU A 41 -9.03 -6.21 -12.06
N PRO A 42 -10.03 -5.32 -11.91
CA PRO A 42 -10.27 -4.59 -10.65
C PRO A 42 -10.69 -5.48 -9.48
N THR A 43 -11.38 -6.59 -9.74
CA THR A 43 -11.89 -7.49 -8.70
C THR A 43 -10.77 -8.22 -7.94
N PHE A 44 -9.62 -8.41 -8.60
CA PHE A 44 -8.46 -9.08 -8.01
C PHE A 44 -7.69 -8.18 -7.03
N PHE A 45 -7.68 -6.86 -7.24
CA PHE A 45 -6.94 -5.91 -6.40
C PHE A 45 -7.59 -5.65 -5.04
N LEU A 46 -8.87 -5.97 -4.86
CA LEU A 46 -9.62 -5.70 -3.62
C LEU A 46 -9.29 -6.65 -2.46
N LEU A 47 -8.58 -7.74 -2.73
CA LEU A 47 -8.39 -8.82 -1.74
C LEU A 47 -7.21 -8.60 -0.79
N THR A 48 -6.27 -7.69 -1.09
CA THR A 48 -5.11 -7.41 -0.22
C THR A 48 -4.77 -5.92 -0.23
N LEU A 49 -5.30 -5.15 0.73
CA LEU A 49 -4.72 -3.84 1.03
C LEU A 49 -3.48 -4.08 1.90
N THR A 50 -2.29 -3.93 1.33
CA THR A 50 -1.07 -3.78 2.12
C THR A 50 -0.78 -2.30 2.27
N GLU A 51 -0.74 -1.80 3.50
CA GLU A 51 -0.36 -0.42 3.76
C GLU A 51 1.15 -0.35 4.01
N VAL A 52 1.86 0.32 3.10
CA VAL A 52 3.27 0.65 3.29
C VAL A 52 3.30 1.87 4.20
N ALA A 53 3.95 1.74 5.36
CA ALA A 53 4.07 2.84 6.29
C ALA A 53 4.93 3.95 5.68
N LYS A 54 4.51 5.20 5.87
CA LYS A 54 5.20 6.37 5.32
C LYS A 54 6.57 6.56 5.96
N ASP A 55 6.63 6.33 7.26
CA ASP A 55 7.81 6.46 8.10
C ASP A 55 7.67 5.58 9.36
N LEU A 56 8.65 5.67 10.25
CA LEU A 56 8.68 4.90 11.48
C LEU A 56 7.53 5.26 12.44
N ASN A 57 7.11 6.52 12.49
CA ASN A 57 6.05 6.96 13.39
C ASN A 57 4.69 6.42 12.92
N ASP A 58 4.45 6.46 11.61
CA ASP A 58 3.27 5.84 11.00
C ASP A 58 3.24 4.32 11.25
N TRP A 59 4.39 3.66 11.13
CA TRP A 59 4.51 2.23 11.43
C TRP A 59 4.26 1.92 12.92
N LYS A 60 4.87 2.69 13.84
CA LYS A 60 4.61 2.61 15.28
C LYS A 60 3.11 2.79 15.57
N LYS A 61 2.47 3.77 14.95
CA LYS A 61 1.05 4.06 15.17
C LYS A 61 0.14 2.91 14.74
N ASN A 62 0.34 2.38 13.53
CA ASN A 62 -0.57 1.41 12.92
C ASN A 62 -0.28 -0.05 13.33
N CYS A 63 0.97 -0.36 13.70
CA CYS A 63 1.44 -1.72 13.98
C CYS A 63 2.00 -1.96 15.39
N LYS A 64 1.87 -1.02 16.34
CA LYS A 64 2.44 -1.15 17.69
C LYS A 64 2.11 -2.46 18.41
N ASP A 65 0.89 -2.98 18.22
CA ASP A 65 0.39 -4.15 18.96
C ASP A 65 1.14 -5.46 18.64
N PHE A 66 1.97 -5.46 17.59
CA PHE A 66 2.79 -6.61 17.19
C PHE A 66 4.18 -6.61 17.81
N PHE A 67 4.58 -5.52 18.46
CA PHE A 67 5.89 -5.37 19.07
C PHE A 67 5.81 -5.39 20.60
N PHE A 68 6.94 -5.62 21.26
CA PHE A 68 7.00 -5.60 22.72
C PHE A 68 6.95 -4.17 23.25
N HIS A 69 6.20 -3.96 24.33
CA HIS A 69 6.19 -2.66 25.01
C HIS A 69 7.49 -2.50 25.81
N ASN A 70 7.98 -1.27 25.88
CA ASN A 70 9.17 -0.96 26.66
C ASN A 70 8.82 -1.01 28.16
N PRO A 71 9.49 -1.85 28.97
CA PRO A 71 9.19 -1.97 30.40
C PRO A 71 9.47 -0.69 31.20
N ARG A 72 10.27 0.23 30.66
CA ARG A 72 10.60 1.52 31.30
C ARG A 72 9.67 2.66 30.86
N ASN A 73 8.99 2.51 29.73
CA ASN A 73 8.07 3.50 29.18
C ASN A 73 6.90 2.80 28.47
N PRO A 74 5.72 2.69 29.09
CA PRO A 74 4.56 1.99 28.53
C PRO A 74 4.08 2.52 27.18
N ASP A 75 4.36 3.80 26.87
CA ASP A 75 3.96 4.44 25.61
C ASP A 75 4.93 4.15 24.46
N ASP A 76 6.07 3.51 24.74
CA ASP A 76 7.08 3.16 23.74
C ASP A 76 7.09 1.65 23.45
N ILE A 77 7.50 1.31 22.23
CA ILE A 77 7.61 -0.08 21.76
C ILE A 77 9.04 -0.36 21.29
N ILE A 78 9.48 -1.58 21.52
CA ILE A 78 10.78 -2.09 21.09
C ILE A 78 10.61 -2.67 19.68
N ILE A 79 11.13 -1.95 18.69
CA ILE A 79 11.17 -2.40 17.30
C ILE A 79 12.57 -2.98 17.03
N PRO A 80 12.68 -4.14 16.35
CA PRO A 80 13.96 -4.65 15.88
C PRO A 80 14.69 -3.66 14.97
N THR A 81 16.00 -3.85 14.79
CA THR A 81 16.82 -2.99 13.95
C THR A 81 16.18 -2.74 12.57
N ILE A 82 16.09 -1.47 12.20
CA ILE A 82 15.61 -1.04 10.88
C ILE A 82 16.84 -0.78 10.01
N PHE A 83 16.88 -1.41 8.84
CA PHE A 83 17.92 -1.19 7.87
C PHE A 83 17.64 0.08 7.06
N GLN A 84 18.69 0.85 6.79
CA GLN A 84 18.60 2.09 6.03
C GLN A 84 18.60 1.80 4.52
N GLY A 85 17.84 2.59 3.78
CA GLY A 85 17.80 2.54 2.33
C GLY A 85 16.39 2.41 1.75
N PRO A 86 16.18 2.86 0.51
CA PRO A 86 14.85 2.93 -0.11
C PRO A 86 14.23 1.56 -0.36
N GLN A 87 15.05 0.49 -0.39
CA GLN A 87 14.59 -0.88 -0.61
C GLN A 87 13.84 -1.47 0.58
N TYR A 88 14.13 -1.00 1.79
CA TYR A 88 13.50 -1.50 3.00
C TYR A 88 12.16 -0.78 3.22
N LYS A 89 11.09 -1.55 3.25
CA LYS A 89 9.73 -1.06 3.45
C LYS A 89 9.15 -1.62 4.73
N MET A 90 8.66 -0.74 5.58
CA MET A 90 7.86 -1.08 6.75
C MET A 90 6.42 -1.27 6.28
N ILE A 91 5.85 -2.44 6.51
CA ILE A 91 4.52 -2.81 6.01
C ILE A 91 3.64 -3.19 7.21
N CYS A 92 2.44 -2.63 7.24
CA CYS A 92 1.34 -3.09 8.08
C CYS A 92 0.38 -3.89 7.21
N GLN A 93 0.32 -5.21 7.41
CA GLN A 93 -0.54 -6.07 6.59
C GLN A 93 -1.99 -6.02 7.09
N LEU A 94 -2.88 -5.47 6.27
CA LEU A 94 -4.31 -5.39 6.53
C LEU A 94 -5.03 -6.58 5.87
N TRP A 95 -5.78 -7.33 6.65
CA TRP A 95 -6.61 -8.43 6.17
C TRP A 95 -8.00 -8.37 6.77
N LYS A 96 -9.03 -8.28 5.91
CA LYS A 96 -10.43 -8.11 6.30
C LYS A 96 -10.63 -6.95 7.29
N GLY A 97 -10.00 -5.81 6.99
CA GLY A 97 -10.08 -4.58 7.79
C GLY A 97 -9.36 -4.65 9.14
N LYS A 98 -8.53 -5.66 9.39
CA LYS A 98 -7.75 -5.78 10.63
C LYS A 98 -6.28 -5.98 10.32
N TYR A 99 -5.41 -5.25 11.01
CA TYR A 99 -3.99 -5.51 10.95
C TYR A 99 -3.69 -6.87 11.56
N ARG A 100 -2.82 -7.65 10.90
CA ARG A 100 -2.49 -9.01 11.32
C ARG A 100 -1.02 -9.24 11.61
N PHE A 101 -0.16 -8.55 10.86
CA PHE A 101 1.30 -8.68 10.92
C PHE A 101 1.94 -7.33 10.60
N ALA A 102 3.08 -7.08 11.24
CA ALA A 102 4.03 -6.06 10.80
C ALA A 102 5.20 -6.76 10.08
N THR A 103 5.75 -6.16 9.04
CA THR A 103 6.85 -6.75 8.29
C THR A 103 7.84 -5.67 7.87
N LEU A 104 9.14 -5.91 8.07
CA LEU A 104 10.19 -5.17 7.39
C LEU A 104 10.58 -5.96 6.14
N TYR A 105 10.38 -5.38 4.96
CA TYR A 105 10.49 -6.07 3.68
C TYR A 105 11.60 -5.48 2.82
N ASP A 106 12.47 -6.32 2.25
CA ASP A 106 13.46 -5.93 1.25
C ASP A 106 12.85 -6.09 -0.14
N THR A 107 12.55 -4.98 -0.79
CA THR A 107 11.91 -4.96 -2.12
C THR A 107 12.85 -5.38 -3.26
N GLN A 108 14.17 -5.24 -3.11
CA GLN A 108 15.12 -5.67 -4.15
C GLN A 108 15.25 -7.19 -4.13
N LYS A 109 15.42 -7.77 -2.94
CA LYS A 109 15.52 -9.22 -2.78
C LYS A 109 14.17 -9.93 -2.78
N ARG A 110 13.08 -9.16 -2.66
CA ARG A 110 11.70 -9.66 -2.59
C ARG A 110 11.46 -10.62 -1.42
N ILE A 111 12.11 -10.36 -0.29
CA ILE A 111 12.01 -11.19 0.93
C ILE A 111 11.69 -10.33 2.15
N PRO A 112 10.90 -10.84 3.10
CA PRO A 112 10.80 -10.22 4.41
C PRO A 112 12.15 -10.37 5.13
N VAL A 113 12.65 -9.28 5.69
CA VAL A 113 13.79 -9.30 6.61
C VAL A 113 13.33 -9.89 7.94
N TYR A 114 12.17 -9.47 8.41
CA TYR A 114 11.45 -10.09 9.52
C TYR A 114 9.95 -9.77 9.45
N SER A 115 9.14 -10.60 10.12
CA SER A 115 7.74 -10.33 10.42
C SER A 115 7.46 -10.45 11.91
N ALA A 116 6.50 -9.67 12.40
CA ALA A 116 6.06 -9.66 13.79
C ALA A 116 4.54 -9.83 13.84
N SER A 117 4.08 -10.71 14.73
CA SER A 117 2.65 -10.92 14.96
C SER A 117 2.40 -11.31 16.40
N ARG A 118 1.18 -11.00 16.88
CA ARG A 118 0.78 -11.36 18.22
C ARG A 118 0.15 -12.75 18.20
N TYR A 119 0.82 -13.71 18.83
CA TYR A 119 0.23 -15.01 19.07
C TYR A 119 -0.85 -14.89 20.15
N ILE A 120 -2.11 -15.01 19.75
CA ILE A 120 -3.24 -15.07 20.68
C ILE A 120 -3.54 -16.55 20.90
N LYS A 121 -3.34 -17.03 22.13
CA LYS A 121 -3.61 -18.41 22.53
C LYS A 121 -5.12 -18.67 22.54
N LYS A 122 -5.72 -18.89 21.37
CA LYS A 122 -7.14 -19.26 21.22
C LYS A 122 -7.30 -20.77 21.13
N GLN A 123 -7.67 -21.40 22.25
CA GLN A 123 -8.17 -22.79 22.37
C GLN A 123 -7.29 -23.89 21.73
N LYS A 124 -7.64 -25.16 21.97
CA LYS A 124 -7.00 -26.31 21.30
C LYS A 124 -7.36 -26.27 19.80
N THR A 125 -6.57 -25.60 18.99
CA THR A 125 -6.73 -25.60 17.52
C THR A 125 -6.15 -26.89 16.94
N LYS A 126 -6.90 -27.59 16.08
CA LYS A 126 -6.35 -28.67 15.26
C LYS A 126 -5.59 -28.07 14.08
N ARG A 127 -4.40 -28.61 13.78
CA ARG A 127 -3.65 -28.26 12.56
C ARG A 127 -4.53 -28.51 11.35
N ARG A 128 -4.77 -27.47 10.54
CA ARG A 128 -5.45 -27.63 9.26
C ARG A 128 -4.45 -28.18 8.23
N SER A 129 -4.92 -29.06 7.34
CA SER A 129 -4.13 -29.57 6.21
C SER A 129 -4.03 -28.57 5.06
N ILE A 130 -4.86 -27.52 5.08
CA ILE A 130 -4.91 -26.50 4.04
C ILE A 130 -3.78 -25.50 4.25
N TRP A 131 -2.92 -25.38 3.24
CA TRP A 131 -1.93 -24.32 3.16
C TRP A 131 -2.60 -22.97 2.94
N LYS A 132 -2.12 -21.96 3.67
CA LYS A 132 -2.58 -20.59 3.55
C LYS A 132 -1.39 -19.68 3.39
N PHE A 133 -1.54 -18.67 2.56
CA PHE A 133 -0.59 -17.57 2.46
C PHE A 133 -0.81 -16.60 3.62
N GLU A 134 0.22 -15.96 4.12
CA GLU A 134 0.03 -14.76 4.95
C GLU A 134 -0.63 -13.67 4.10
N PRO A 135 -1.60 -12.91 4.63
CA PRO A 135 -2.07 -12.85 6.02
C PRO A 135 -3.25 -13.80 6.39
N GLN A 136 -3.59 -14.78 5.56
CA GLN A 136 -4.77 -15.65 5.73
C GLN A 136 -4.62 -16.67 6.88
N GLY A 137 -3.39 -16.89 7.36
CA GLY A 137 -2.94 -17.98 8.25
C GLY A 137 -3.36 -17.92 9.73
N GLN A 138 -4.10 -16.91 10.19
CA GLN A 138 -4.50 -16.74 11.60
C GLN A 138 -5.94 -17.17 11.91
#